data_AF-A0A839CL46-F1
#
_entry.id   AF-A0A839CL46-F1
#
_cell.length_a   1.000
_cell.length_b   1.000
_cell.length_c   1.000
_cell.angle_alpha   90.00
_cell.angle_beta   90.00
_cell.angle_gamma   90.00
#
_symmetry.space_group_name_H-M   'P 1'
#
loop_
_entity.id
_entity.type
_entity.pdbx_description
1 polymer ?
#
loop_
_entity_poly.entity_id
_entity_poly.type
_entity_poly.pdbx_seq_one_letter_code
_entity_poly.pdbx_strand_id
1 'polypeptide(L)'
;MALRLLANNNAKSVLASGISASATVITVSSGTGGLFPQPVSGQSYFKLTIVDAATKSITEIMHVTSVSGDVMTVQRGQEGTTARVWSTNDIVANMLTAGSFLSCLQISNNFSEIAAEGSEAVRQALLNLGSSDGTINGRLMGVPRVVTGSGMFTKTPGATKWRIRILGAGGGSSAAPAIGDGQVSISNGGGAGAYAEGMYDVSALTSVMITIGLGGKGGTASSLYGEDGGTSSVGTLISAPGGKAGLPAGPANPPFQPVANTNSNSPTGWNIVGISGPGSECASAISTEYAIASRGANSQLGVGGSIPAINNPANNGGGYGGGASGCSNGPSMPVNPGADGQNGIVIIEELA
;
A
#
# COMPACT_ATOMS: atom_id res chain seq x y z
N MET A 1 -22.37 26.08 2.41
CA MET A 1 -21.13 26.47 3.10
C MET A 1 -21.55 27.23 4.35
N ALA A 2 -21.02 26.88 5.53
CA ALA A 2 -21.37 27.57 6.77
C ALA A 2 -20.96 29.05 6.71
N LEU A 3 -21.77 29.95 7.28
CA LEU A 3 -21.45 31.38 7.36
C LEU A 3 -20.23 31.61 8.27
N ARG A 4 -19.35 32.54 7.91
CA ARG A 4 -18.20 32.89 8.75
C ARG A 4 -18.64 33.69 9.97
N LEU A 5 -18.31 33.20 11.16
CA LEU A 5 -18.46 33.93 12.42
C LEU A 5 -17.39 35.02 12.53
N LEU A 6 -17.81 36.27 12.77
CA LEU A 6 -16.94 37.41 13.02
C LEU A 6 -16.97 37.82 14.50
N ALA A 7 -15.87 38.42 14.95
CA ALA A 7 -15.77 39.03 16.26
C ALA A 7 -14.83 40.24 16.23
N ASN A 8 -15.17 41.29 16.98
CA ASN A 8 -14.29 42.42 17.29
C ASN A 8 -14.02 42.44 18.79
N ASN A 9 -12.80 42.83 19.17
CA ASN A 9 -12.43 42.97 20.58
C ASN A 9 -13.23 44.12 21.22
N ASN A 10 -13.85 43.86 22.36
CA ASN A 10 -14.52 44.86 23.21
C ASN A 10 -15.63 45.68 22.52
N ALA A 11 -16.24 45.17 21.45
CA ALA A 11 -17.33 45.87 20.77
C ALA A 11 -18.61 45.88 21.63
N LYS A 12 -18.98 47.07 22.10
CA LYS A 12 -20.11 47.31 23.00
C LYS A 12 -20.75 48.67 22.72
N SER A 13 -22.07 48.73 22.87
CA SER A 13 -22.87 49.95 22.80
C SER A 13 -24.16 49.76 23.64
N VAL A 14 -25.14 50.64 23.44
CA VAL A 14 -26.51 50.48 23.94
C VAL A 14 -27.52 50.72 22.82
N LEU A 15 -28.75 50.26 23.00
CA LEU A 15 -29.85 50.55 22.07
C LEU A 15 -30.19 52.05 22.04
N ALA A 16 -30.27 52.64 20.85
CA ALA A 16 -30.69 54.03 20.66
C ALA A 16 -32.21 54.23 20.84
N SER A 17 -32.99 53.16 20.68
CA SER A 17 -34.44 53.15 20.89
C SER A 17 -34.93 51.78 21.36
N GLY A 18 -36.07 51.74 22.03
CA GLY A 18 -36.73 50.48 22.37
C GLY A 18 -37.18 49.70 21.13
N ILE A 19 -37.15 48.37 21.22
CA ILE A 19 -37.49 47.44 20.14
C ILE A 19 -38.50 46.40 20.60
N SER A 20 -39.39 45.97 19.70
CA SER A 20 -40.33 44.88 19.97
C SER A 20 -39.64 43.50 19.89
N ALA A 21 -40.32 42.45 20.37
CA ALA A 21 -39.85 41.07 20.24
C ALA A 21 -39.75 40.59 18.78
N SER A 22 -40.47 41.22 17.85
CA SER A 22 -40.47 40.90 16.42
C SER A 22 -39.54 41.79 15.58
N ALA A 23 -38.83 42.74 16.21
CA ALA A 23 -37.96 43.66 15.48
C ALA A 23 -36.79 42.91 14.84
N THR A 24 -36.63 43.09 13.53
CA THR A 24 -35.52 42.53 12.71
C THR A 24 -34.43 43.56 12.43
N VAL A 25 -34.63 44.80 12.86
CA VAL A 25 -33.68 45.91 12.76
C VAL A 25 -33.57 46.56 14.12
N ILE A 26 -32.34 46.83 14.55
CA ILE A 26 -32.03 47.56 15.78
C ILE A 26 -31.09 48.71 15.45
N THR A 27 -31.14 49.77 16.25
CA THR A 27 -30.23 50.91 16.13
C THR A 27 -29.43 51.03 17.41
N VAL A 28 -28.10 51.07 17.31
CA VAL A 28 -27.21 51.31 18.45
C VAL A 28 -26.95 52.81 18.62
N SER A 29 -26.36 53.22 19.75
CA SER A 29 -26.03 54.63 19.98
C SER A 29 -25.25 55.24 18.82
N SER A 30 -25.53 56.51 18.52
CA SER A 30 -24.92 57.23 17.40
C SER A 30 -23.39 57.11 17.40
N GLY A 31 -22.81 56.77 16.24
CA GLY A 31 -21.37 56.65 16.02
C GLY A 31 -20.73 55.38 16.59
N THR A 32 -21.51 54.42 17.09
CA THR A 32 -20.97 53.20 17.71
C THR A 32 -21.13 51.94 16.86
N GLY A 33 -21.92 51.96 15.80
CA GLY A 33 -22.10 50.81 14.91
C GLY A 33 -20.78 50.34 14.26
N GLY A 34 -19.85 51.28 14.02
CA GLY A 34 -18.51 50.99 13.50
C GLY A 34 -17.59 50.24 14.47
N LEU A 35 -17.95 50.13 15.76
CA LEU A 35 -17.19 49.31 16.74
C LEU A 35 -17.40 47.81 16.50
N PHE A 36 -18.52 47.43 15.90
CA PHE A 36 -18.90 46.04 15.66
C PHE A 36 -18.34 45.52 14.33
N PRO A 37 -18.24 44.19 14.17
CA PRO A 37 -17.87 43.61 12.89
C PRO A 37 -18.81 44.07 11.77
N GLN A 38 -18.31 44.07 10.53
CA GLN A 38 -19.08 44.45 9.34
C GLN A 38 -19.42 43.17 8.54
N PRO A 39 -20.51 42.47 8.87
CA PRO A 39 -20.89 41.23 8.20
C PRO A 39 -21.43 41.51 6.79
N VAL A 40 -21.24 40.54 5.90
CA VAL A 40 -21.78 40.54 4.54
C VAL A 40 -22.92 39.54 4.49
N SER A 41 -24.12 40.02 4.16
CA SER A 41 -25.33 39.18 4.10
C SER A 41 -25.10 37.93 3.26
N GLY A 42 -25.43 36.76 3.81
CA GLY A 42 -25.27 35.47 3.15
C GLY A 42 -23.84 34.91 3.14
N GLN A 43 -22.85 35.63 3.69
CA GLN A 43 -21.46 35.16 3.79
C GLN A 43 -20.93 35.12 5.22
N SER A 44 -21.26 36.11 6.03
CA SER A 44 -20.76 36.23 7.41
C SER A 44 -21.81 36.82 8.33
N TYR A 45 -21.59 36.62 9.62
CA TYR A 45 -22.44 37.15 10.69
C TYR A 45 -21.59 37.33 11.95
N PHE A 46 -22.09 38.10 12.91
CA PHE A 46 -21.54 38.08 14.27
C PHE A 46 -22.65 37.91 15.29
N LYS A 47 -22.26 37.49 16.49
CA LYS A 47 -23.19 37.29 17.60
C LYS A 47 -23.26 38.54 18.45
N LEU A 48 -24.46 39.02 18.71
CA LEU A 48 -24.72 40.15 19.57
C LEU A 48 -25.51 39.67 20.77
N THR A 49 -24.99 39.90 21.97
CA THR A 49 -25.73 39.68 23.21
C THR A 49 -26.29 41.01 23.66
N ILE A 50 -27.61 41.06 23.82
CA ILE A 50 -28.28 42.17 24.51
C ILE A 50 -28.52 41.79 25.96
N VAL A 51 -28.33 42.75 26.86
CA VAL A 51 -28.44 42.60 28.30
C VAL A 51 -29.22 43.79 28.84
N ASP A 52 -30.17 43.54 29.74
CA ASP A 52 -30.99 44.63 30.28
C ASP A 52 -30.13 45.55 31.14
N ALA A 53 -30.27 46.86 30.95
CA ALA A 53 -29.46 47.84 31.68
C ALA A 53 -29.82 47.90 33.17
N ALA A 54 -31.07 47.58 33.52
CA ALA A 54 -31.61 47.74 34.86
C ALA A 54 -31.06 46.71 35.86
N THR A 55 -31.04 45.43 35.47
CA THR A 55 -30.72 44.29 36.35
C THR A 55 -29.56 43.44 35.84
N LYS A 56 -29.21 43.56 34.55
CA LYS A 56 -28.16 42.77 33.87
C LYS A 56 -28.35 41.26 33.97
N SER A 57 -29.57 40.82 34.24
CA SER A 57 -29.92 39.42 34.53
C SER A 57 -30.71 38.79 33.38
N ILE A 58 -31.27 39.61 32.50
CA ILE A 58 -31.99 39.18 31.31
C ILE A 58 -31.06 39.34 30.12
N THR A 59 -30.91 38.27 29.34
CA THR A 59 -30.07 38.28 28.14
C THR A 59 -30.79 37.66 26.96
N GLU A 60 -30.44 38.13 25.77
CA GLU A 60 -30.81 37.50 24.50
C GLU A 60 -29.60 37.51 23.56
N ILE A 61 -29.41 36.43 22.83
CA ILE A 61 -28.38 36.30 21.81
C ILE A 61 -29.05 36.48 20.44
N MET A 62 -28.46 37.32 19.60
CA MET A 62 -28.90 37.60 18.24
C MET A 62 -27.77 37.34 17.25
N HIS A 63 -28.10 37.02 16.00
CA HIS A 63 -27.15 37.03 14.91
C HIS A 63 -27.33 38.29 14.08
N VAL A 64 -26.28 39.10 13.98
CA VAL A 64 -26.26 40.31 13.13
C VAL A 64 -25.72 39.92 11.76
N THR A 65 -26.49 40.22 10.71
CA THR A 65 -26.18 39.84 9.32
C THR A 65 -25.84 41.03 8.43
N SER A 66 -26.08 42.26 8.90
CA SER A 66 -25.71 43.50 8.22
C SER A 66 -25.57 44.64 9.22
N VAL A 67 -24.66 45.58 8.96
CA VAL A 67 -24.49 46.85 9.68
C VAL A 67 -24.39 47.98 8.65
N SER A 68 -25.18 49.05 8.83
CA SER A 68 -25.13 50.26 8.01
C SER A 68 -25.21 51.49 8.92
N GLY A 69 -24.09 52.18 9.08
CA GLY A 69 -23.96 53.20 10.12
C GLY A 69 -24.20 52.59 11.50
N ASP A 70 -25.21 53.08 12.21
CA ASP A 70 -25.62 52.59 13.54
C ASP A 70 -26.80 51.61 13.49
N VAL A 71 -27.27 51.25 12.29
CA VAL A 71 -28.40 50.34 12.08
C VAL A 71 -27.90 48.93 11.80
N MET A 72 -28.43 47.95 12.52
CA MET A 72 -28.06 46.53 12.39
C MET A 72 -29.28 45.68 12.02
N THR A 73 -29.11 44.78 11.05
CA THR A 73 -30.11 43.75 10.73
C THR A 73 -29.83 42.49 11.57
N VAL A 74 -30.84 42.00 12.27
CA VAL A 74 -30.69 40.92 13.27
C VAL A 74 -31.66 39.76 13.06
N GLN A 75 -31.19 38.57 13.40
CA GLN A 75 -32.00 37.39 13.68
C GLN A 75 -32.07 37.21 15.19
N ARG A 76 -33.28 37.25 15.75
CA ARG A 76 -33.57 37.28 17.19
C ARG A 76 -33.57 35.89 17.82
N GLY A 77 -33.47 35.81 19.15
CA GLY A 77 -33.70 34.58 19.93
C GLY A 77 -32.83 33.37 19.54
N GLN A 78 -31.52 33.60 19.34
CA GLN A 78 -30.57 32.56 18.96
C GLN A 78 -30.06 31.80 20.20
N GLU A 79 -29.45 30.64 19.95
CA GLU A 79 -28.84 29.79 21.00
C GLU A 79 -29.80 29.44 22.15
N GLY A 80 -31.09 29.25 21.85
CA GLY A 80 -32.11 28.91 22.84
C GLY A 80 -32.60 30.08 23.68
N THR A 81 -32.13 31.30 23.42
CA THR A 81 -32.66 32.52 24.07
C THR A 81 -34.00 32.94 23.45
N THR A 82 -34.84 33.62 24.24
CA THR A 82 -36.16 34.07 23.77
C THR A 82 -36.08 35.51 23.28
N ALA A 83 -36.66 35.81 22.11
CA ALA A 83 -36.81 37.18 21.62
C ALA A 83 -37.74 37.99 22.52
N ARG A 84 -37.28 39.16 22.99
CA ARG A 84 -38.01 40.01 23.96
C ARG A 84 -38.18 41.45 23.50
N VAL A 85 -39.04 42.18 24.21
CA VAL A 85 -39.06 43.64 24.14
C VAL A 85 -37.85 44.17 24.91
N TRP A 86 -37.14 45.13 24.32
CA TRP A 86 -36.00 45.80 24.94
C TRP A 86 -36.21 47.31 24.93
N SER A 87 -35.65 47.98 25.93
CA SER A 87 -35.76 49.42 26.12
C SER A 87 -34.54 50.14 25.54
N THR A 88 -34.70 51.44 25.30
CA THR A 88 -33.57 52.33 25.05
C THR A 88 -32.54 52.20 26.17
N ASN A 89 -31.26 52.31 25.83
CA ASN A 89 -30.10 52.17 26.71
C ASN A 89 -29.81 50.74 27.21
N ASP A 90 -30.58 49.72 26.81
CA ASP A 90 -30.18 48.33 27.05
C ASP A 90 -28.87 48.02 26.33
N ILE A 91 -28.03 47.21 26.97
CA ILE A 91 -26.63 47.03 26.59
C ILE A 91 -26.54 46.03 25.45
N VAL A 92 -25.82 46.37 24.39
CA VAL A 92 -25.52 45.43 23.30
C VAL A 92 -24.02 45.23 23.19
N ALA A 93 -23.57 43.97 23.07
CA ALA A 93 -22.14 43.66 22.97
C ALA A 93 -21.88 42.42 22.11
N ASN A 94 -20.76 42.41 21.40
CA ASN A 94 -20.29 41.26 20.65
C ASN A 94 -19.56 40.29 21.60
N MET A 95 -20.34 39.57 22.41
CA MET A 95 -19.82 38.60 23.37
C MET A 95 -19.54 37.25 22.70
N LEU A 96 -18.54 36.54 23.20
CA LEU A 96 -18.38 35.11 22.89
C LEU A 96 -19.48 34.32 23.61
N THR A 97 -20.10 33.39 22.89
CA THR A 97 -21.17 32.53 23.40
C THR A 97 -20.74 31.07 23.36
N ALA A 98 -21.52 30.16 23.94
CA ALA A 98 -21.25 28.73 23.82
C ALA A 98 -21.20 28.30 22.34
N GLY A 99 -22.11 28.80 21.51
CA GLY A 99 -22.07 28.56 20.07
C GLY A 99 -20.83 29.14 19.38
N SER A 100 -20.15 30.15 19.95
CA SER A 100 -18.87 30.64 19.39
C SER A 100 -17.80 29.56 19.49
N PHE A 101 -17.72 28.86 20.61
CA PHE A 101 -16.77 27.76 20.80
C PHE A 101 -17.11 26.51 19.98
N LEU A 102 -18.41 26.26 19.75
CA LEU A 102 -18.86 25.20 18.84
C LEU A 102 -18.49 25.47 17.37
N SER A 103 -18.12 26.71 17.02
CA SER A 103 -17.63 27.06 15.69
C SER A 103 -16.12 26.81 15.53
N CYS A 104 -15.44 26.31 16.57
CA CYS A 104 -14.01 25.98 16.57
C CYS A 104 -13.81 24.46 16.70
N LEU A 105 -12.66 23.96 16.25
CA LEU A 105 -12.27 22.57 16.52
C LEU A 105 -11.95 22.38 18.00
N GLN A 106 -12.53 21.36 18.64
CA GLN A 106 -12.31 21.07 20.05
C GLN A 106 -11.44 19.82 20.24
N ILE A 107 -10.45 19.92 21.13
CA ILE A 107 -9.55 18.79 21.45
C ILE A 107 -10.34 17.60 22.02
N SER A 108 -11.38 17.87 22.81
CA SER A 108 -12.25 16.84 23.41
C SER A 108 -12.95 15.95 22.37
N ASN A 109 -13.16 16.47 21.16
CA ASN A 109 -13.90 15.81 20.10
C ASN A 109 -12.98 15.09 19.11
N ASN A 110 -11.66 15.19 19.27
CA ASN A 110 -10.67 14.53 18.40
C ASN A 110 -10.96 14.73 16.90
N PHE A 111 -11.35 15.95 16.51
CA PHE A 111 -11.73 16.33 15.14
C PHE A 111 -13.01 15.68 14.59
N SER A 112 -13.87 15.09 15.42
CA SER A 112 -15.15 14.55 14.96
C SER A 112 -16.05 15.60 14.30
N GLU A 113 -15.84 16.89 14.58
CA GLU A 113 -16.54 18.00 13.94
C GLU A 113 -16.31 18.06 12.42
N ILE A 114 -15.10 17.75 11.96
CA ILE A 114 -14.76 17.69 10.52
C ILE A 114 -15.54 16.57 9.85
N ALA A 115 -15.66 15.42 10.52
CA ALA A 115 -16.45 14.30 10.01
C ALA A 115 -17.95 14.64 9.97
N ALA A 116 -18.45 15.34 10.99
CA ALA A 116 -19.86 15.76 11.08
C ALA A 116 -20.24 16.79 10.00
N GLU A 117 -19.32 17.67 9.60
CA GLU A 117 -19.52 18.62 8.50
C GLU A 117 -19.62 17.92 7.13
N GLY A 118 -19.09 16.70 7.02
CA GLY A 118 -19.29 15.80 5.88
C GLY A 118 -18.04 15.56 5.03
N SER A 119 -18.22 14.83 3.93
CA SER A 119 -17.12 14.26 3.14
C SER A 119 -16.18 15.30 2.52
N GLU A 120 -16.68 16.48 2.13
CA GLU A 120 -15.83 17.53 1.56
C GLU A 120 -14.95 18.19 2.63
N ALA A 121 -15.44 18.35 3.87
CA ALA A 121 -14.64 18.87 4.97
C ALA A 121 -13.51 17.89 5.33
N VAL A 122 -13.82 16.58 5.36
CA VAL A 122 -12.80 15.53 5.53
C VAL A 122 -11.77 15.59 4.41
N ARG A 123 -12.20 15.72 3.15
CA ARG A 123 -11.32 15.82 1.98
C ARG A 123 -10.37 17.02 2.09
N GLN A 124 -10.90 18.20 2.40
CA GLN A 124 -10.09 19.41 2.60
C GLN A 124 -9.13 19.29 3.79
N ALA A 125 -9.56 18.67 4.89
CA ALA A 125 -8.68 18.42 6.02
C ALA A 125 -7.51 17.52 5.63
N LEU A 126 -7.76 16.46 4.85
CA LEU A 126 -6.71 15.58 4.34
C LEU A 126 -5.76 16.30 3.36
N LEU A 127 -6.27 17.17 2.49
CA LEU A 127 -5.44 18.03 1.62
C LEU A 127 -4.53 18.93 2.45
N ASN A 128 -5.07 19.57 3.51
CA ASN A 128 -4.29 20.41 4.42
C ASN A 128 -3.22 19.63 5.20
N LEU A 129 -3.45 18.33 5.43
CA LEU A 129 -2.49 17.40 6.02
C LEU A 129 -1.49 16.81 5.00
N GLY A 130 -1.52 17.29 3.75
CA GLY A 130 -0.57 16.91 2.70
C GLY A 130 -0.98 15.70 1.86
N SER A 131 -2.23 15.23 1.95
CA SER A 131 -2.75 14.29 0.96
C SER A 131 -2.82 14.97 -0.41
N SER A 132 -2.46 14.26 -1.48
CA SER A 132 -2.47 14.78 -2.84
C SER A 132 -3.87 14.90 -3.47
N ASP A 133 -4.84 14.14 -2.96
CA ASP A 133 -6.21 14.11 -3.51
C ASP A 133 -7.31 14.24 -2.44
N GLY A 134 -6.92 14.36 -1.18
CA GLY A 134 -7.85 14.48 -0.06
C GLY A 134 -8.42 13.13 0.39
N THR A 135 -7.74 12.03 0.09
CA THR A 135 -8.04 10.70 0.62
C THR A 135 -6.87 10.18 1.47
N ILE A 136 -7.05 9.07 2.18
CA ILE A 136 -5.98 8.42 2.95
C ILE A 136 -5.17 7.54 1.98
N ASN A 137 -4.18 8.14 1.34
CA ASN A 137 -3.35 7.49 0.33
C ASN A 137 -2.07 6.88 0.90
N GLY A 138 -1.66 5.76 0.31
CA GLY A 138 -0.39 5.09 0.59
C GLY A 138 -0.33 4.38 1.94
N ARG A 139 -1.46 4.22 2.65
CA ARG A 139 -1.48 3.53 3.94
C ARG A 139 -1.49 2.02 3.71
N LEU A 140 -0.51 1.31 4.26
CA LEU A 140 -0.51 -0.15 4.28
C LEU A 140 -1.75 -0.65 5.04
N MET A 141 -2.58 -1.47 4.38
CA MET A 141 -3.88 -1.90 4.89
C MET A 141 -3.79 -3.10 5.85
N GLY A 142 -2.66 -3.79 5.89
CA GLY A 142 -2.47 -4.97 6.73
C GLY A 142 -1.13 -5.65 6.48
N VAL A 143 -0.99 -6.86 7.00
CA VAL A 143 0.19 -7.69 6.74
C VAL A 143 0.28 -8.07 5.25
N PRO A 144 1.49 -8.22 4.68
CA PRO A 144 1.65 -8.71 3.32
C PRO A 144 0.96 -10.06 3.13
N ARG A 145 0.19 -10.21 2.05
CA ARG A 145 -0.49 -11.46 1.69
C ARG A 145 0.44 -12.30 0.83
N VAL A 146 0.79 -13.48 1.34
CA VAL A 146 1.70 -14.43 0.66
C VAL A 146 0.89 -15.47 -0.09
N VAL A 147 1.23 -15.69 -1.35
CA VAL A 147 0.55 -16.63 -2.25
C VAL A 147 1.56 -17.67 -2.75
N THR A 148 1.31 -18.93 -2.40
CA THR A 148 2.17 -20.09 -2.72
C THR A 148 1.46 -21.16 -3.57
N GLY A 149 0.19 -20.94 -3.89
CA GLY A 149 -0.58 -21.77 -4.82
C GLY A 149 -1.27 -20.89 -5.87
N SER A 150 -1.38 -21.40 -7.09
CA SER A 150 -2.09 -20.71 -8.17
C SER A 150 -3.59 -20.62 -7.84
N GLY A 151 -4.19 -19.46 -8.05
CA GLY A 151 -5.57 -19.22 -7.66
C GLY A 151 -6.03 -17.78 -7.87
N MET A 152 -7.35 -17.59 -7.93
CA MET A 152 -7.93 -16.25 -8.00
C MET A 152 -7.66 -15.53 -6.69
N PHE A 153 -7.10 -14.33 -6.78
CA PHE A 153 -6.80 -13.47 -5.65
C PHE A 153 -7.75 -12.28 -5.67
N THR A 154 -8.61 -12.20 -4.66
CA THR A 154 -9.54 -11.07 -4.48
C THR A 154 -8.87 -9.95 -3.71
N LYS A 155 -8.98 -8.72 -4.23
CA LYS A 155 -8.46 -7.49 -3.62
C LYS A 155 -9.21 -7.15 -2.34
N THR A 156 -8.49 -6.66 -1.33
CA THR A 156 -9.13 -6.12 -0.13
C THR A 156 -9.94 -4.87 -0.48
N PRO A 157 -11.23 -4.76 -0.10
CA PRO A 157 -12.03 -3.58 -0.37
C PRO A 157 -11.35 -2.30 0.12
N GLY A 158 -11.26 -1.29 -0.75
CA GLY A 158 -10.59 -0.02 -0.46
C GLY A 158 -9.10 0.02 -0.80
N ALA A 159 -8.46 -1.09 -1.17
CA ALA A 159 -7.09 -1.05 -1.69
C ALA A 159 -7.07 -0.37 -3.06
N THR A 160 -6.19 0.61 -3.24
CA THR A 160 -6.01 1.36 -4.48
C THR A 160 -4.68 1.02 -5.15
N LYS A 161 -3.68 0.60 -4.37
CA LYS A 161 -2.36 0.23 -4.88
C LYS A 161 -1.87 -1.10 -4.30
N TRP A 162 -1.13 -1.84 -5.10
CA TRP A 162 -0.40 -3.03 -4.66
C TRP A 162 1.08 -2.88 -4.92
N ARG A 163 1.90 -3.17 -3.91
CA ARG A 163 3.32 -3.53 -4.13
C ARG A 163 3.41 -5.03 -4.22
N ILE A 164 3.93 -5.52 -5.34
CA ILE A 164 4.05 -6.95 -5.61
C ILE A 164 5.53 -7.30 -5.65
N ARG A 165 5.94 -8.27 -4.83
CA ARG A 165 7.22 -8.97 -4.96
C ARG A 165 6.96 -10.38 -5.46
N ILE A 166 7.66 -10.80 -6.50
CA ILE A 166 7.42 -12.08 -7.16
C ILE A 166 8.73 -12.76 -7.52
N LEU A 167 8.72 -14.09 -7.42
CA LEU A 167 9.85 -14.95 -7.76
C LEU A 167 9.35 -16.13 -8.60
N GLY A 168 10.02 -16.40 -9.71
CA GLY A 168 9.82 -17.59 -10.53
C GLY A 168 10.32 -18.86 -9.82
N ALA A 169 9.94 -20.03 -10.32
CA ALA A 169 10.42 -21.28 -9.75
C ALA A 169 11.88 -21.58 -10.15
N GLY A 170 12.56 -22.42 -9.37
CA GLY A 170 13.88 -22.94 -9.71
C GLY A 170 13.79 -24.06 -10.74
N GLY A 171 14.83 -24.21 -11.56
CA GLY A 171 14.97 -25.31 -12.49
C GLY A 171 15.34 -26.62 -11.79
N GLY A 172 14.94 -27.74 -12.38
CA GLY A 172 15.40 -29.06 -12.00
C GLY A 172 16.81 -29.34 -12.52
N SER A 173 17.45 -30.40 -12.02
CA SER A 173 18.69 -30.91 -12.58
C SER A 173 18.44 -32.15 -13.41
N SER A 174 19.25 -32.35 -14.44
CA SER A 174 19.24 -33.61 -15.20
C SER A 174 19.79 -34.77 -14.37
N ALA A 175 19.40 -35.99 -14.74
CA ALA A 175 20.01 -37.20 -14.23
C ALA A 175 21.42 -37.37 -14.80
N ALA A 176 22.33 -37.96 -14.02
CA ALA A 176 23.58 -38.47 -14.56
C ALA A 176 23.30 -39.80 -15.29
N PRO A 177 23.60 -39.91 -16.60
CA PRO A 177 23.37 -41.13 -17.38
C PRO A 177 24.05 -42.38 -16.78
N ALA A 178 23.56 -43.58 -17.13
CA ALA A 178 24.23 -44.84 -16.81
C ALA A 178 25.56 -44.96 -17.56
N ILE A 179 26.56 -45.58 -16.94
CA ILE A 179 27.94 -45.62 -17.47
C ILE A 179 28.53 -47.03 -17.36
N GLY A 180 29.36 -47.39 -18.34
CA GLY A 180 30.19 -48.59 -18.30
C GLY A 180 31.49 -48.39 -17.51
N ASP A 181 32.47 -49.27 -17.71
CA ASP A 181 33.78 -49.12 -17.07
C ASP A 181 34.62 -48.00 -17.70
N GLY A 182 35.50 -47.38 -16.90
CA GLY A 182 36.47 -46.37 -17.37
C GLY A 182 35.90 -44.99 -17.77
N GLN A 183 34.62 -44.72 -17.53
CA GLN A 183 33.94 -43.47 -17.89
C GLN A 183 33.23 -42.84 -16.68
N VAL A 184 32.89 -41.55 -16.80
CA VAL A 184 32.01 -40.84 -15.84
C VAL A 184 30.89 -40.12 -16.56
N SER A 185 29.84 -39.77 -15.81
CA SER A 185 28.75 -38.91 -16.25
C SER A 185 28.38 -37.96 -15.13
N ILE A 186 27.97 -36.76 -15.50
CA ILE A 186 27.68 -35.68 -14.56
C ILE A 186 26.47 -34.89 -15.06
N SER A 187 25.78 -34.20 -14.16
CA SER A 187 24.80 -33.19 -14.53
C SER A 187 25.09 -31.87 -13.83
N ASN A 188 24.73 -30.77 -14.50
CA ASN A 188 24.65 -29.46 -13.84
C ASN A 188 23.40 -29.37 -12.97
N GLY A 189 23.47 -28.56 -11.92
CA GLY A 189 22.32 -28.13 -11.14
C GLY A 189 21.39 -27.23 -11.93
N GLY A 190 20.18 -27.02 -11.40
CA GLY A 190 19.21 -26.09 -11.94
C GLY A 190 19.51 -24.64 -11.60
N GLY A 191 19.09 -23.73 -12.48
CA GLY A 191 19.14 -22.29 -12.28
C GLY A 191 18.02 -21.80 -11.36
N ALA A 192 18.15 -20.58 -10.87
CA ALA A 192 17.15 -19.95 -10.00
C ALA A 192 16.10 -19.21 -10.83
N GLY A 193 14.91 -19.02 -10.25
CA GLY A 193 13.85 -18.21 -10.86
C GLY A 193 14.19 -16.72 -10.87
N ALA A 194 13.63 -15.98 -11.84
CA ALA A 194 13.73 -14.53 -11.90
C ALA A 194 13.03 -13.88 -10.70
N TYR A 195 13.53 -12.73 -10.25
CA TYR A 195 12.91 -11.90 -9.22
C TYR A 195 12.44 -10.58 -9.81
N ALA A 196 11.24 -10.15 -9.41
CA ALA A 196 10.71 -8.87 -9.82
C ALA A 196 9.88 -8.20 -8.73
N GLU A 197 9.82 -6.87 -8.80
CA GLU A 197 9.05 -6.04 -7.91
C GLU A 197 8.44 -4.86 -8.65
N GLY A 198 7.20 -4.54 -8.30
CA GLY A 198 6.54 -3.36 -8.85
C GLY A 198 5.41 -2.83 -7.98
N MET A 199 5.01 -1.59 -8.25
CA MET A 199 3.87 -0.91 -7.67
C MET A 199 2.81 -0.66 -8.74
N TYR A 200 1.57 -1.06 -8.49
CA TYR A 200 0.48 -1.02 -9.46
C TYR A 200 -0.73 -0.30 -8.90
N ASP A 201 -1.38 0.52 -9.72
CA ASP A 201 -2.75 0.96 -9.46
C ASP A 201 -3.70 -0.22 -9.72
N VAL A 202 -4.46 -0.56 -8.69
CA VAL A 202 -5.41 -1.67 -8.67
C VAL A 202 -6.81 -1.19 -8.31
N SER A 203 -7.06 0.12 -8.36
CA SER A 203 -8.34 0.73 -7.98
C SER A 203 -9.51 0.09 -8.72
N ALA A 204 -9.34 -0.20 -10.01
CA ALA A 204 -10.35 -0.85 -10.86
C ALA A 204 -10.40 -2.39 -10.79
N LEU A 205 -9.43 -3.05 -10.13
CA LEU A 205 -9.43 -4.51 -10.01
C LEU A 205 -10.43 -4.97 -8.93
N THR A 206 -11.01 -6.15 -9.12
CA THR A 206 -11.75 -6.85 -8.04
C THR A 206 -11.01 -8.12 -7.66
N SER A 207 -10.57 -8.88 -8.66
CA SER A 207 -9.79 -10.09 -8.50
C SER A 207 -8.85 -10.27 -9.67
N VAL A 208 -7.73 -10.97 -9.45
CA VAL A 208 -6.76 -11.31 -10.50
C VAL A 208 -6.32 -12.77 -10.37
N MET A 209 -6.01 -13.40 -11.49
CA MET A 209 -5.38 -14.72 -11.50
C MET A 209 -3.92 -14.59 -11.05
N ILE A 210 -3.54 -15.30 -9.98
CA ILE A 210 -2.13 -15.49 -9.62
C ILE A 210 -1.71 -16.89 -10.04
N THR A 211 -0.64 -16.96 -10.80
CA THR A 211 0.02 -18.23 -11.17
C THR A 211 1.31 -18.34 -10.38
N ILE A 212 1.49 -19.45 -9.68
CA ILE A 212 2.74 -19.80 -9.04
C ILE A 212 3.46 -20.82 -9.91
N GLY A 213 4.68 -20.48 -10.32
CA GLY A 213 5.54 -21.40 -11.06
C GLY A 213 5.86 -22.63 -10.20
N LEU A 214 5.74 -23.82 -10.79
CA LEU A 214 6.19 -25.05 -10.14
C LEU A 214 7.69 -25.25 -10.36
N GLY A 215 8.37 -25.80 -9.37
CA GLY A 215 9.77 -26.22 -9.50
C GLY A 215 9.95 -27.18 -10.66
N GLY A 216 10.99 -26.97 -11.46
CA GLY A 216 11.32 -27.85 -12.57
C GLY A 216 11.67 -29.25 -12.05
N LYS A 217 11.15 -30.29 -12.71
CA LYS A 217 11.36 -31.67 -12.30
C LYS A 217 12.78 -32.17 -12.58
N GLY A 218 13.29 -33.00 -11.68
CA GLY A 218 14.55 -33.69 -11.86
C GLY A 218 14.49 -34.72 -12.99
N GLY A 219 15.60 -34.89 -13.70
CA GLY A 219 15.75 -35.97 -14.67
C GLY A 219 15.63 -37.34 -14.01
N THR A 220 15.10 -38.31 -14.75
CA THR A 220 14.84 -39.69 -14.32
C THR A 220 15.50 -40.68 -15.29
N ALA A 221 15.44 -41.98 -14.97
CA ALA A 221 15.88 -43.04 -15.89
C ALA A 221 15.11 -43.06 -17.22
N SER A 222 13.84 -42.62 -17.22
CA SER A 222 13.01 -42.53 -18.43
C SER A 222 13.20 -41.23 -19.22
N SER A 223 13.68 -40.16 -18.57
CA SER A 223 13.97 -38.86 -19.21
C SER A 223 15.12 -38.20 -18.48
N LEU A 224 16.33 -38.28 -19.07
CA LEU A 224 17.54 -37.79 -18.41
C LEU A 224 17.53 -36.28 -18.19
N TYR A 225 16.83 -35.52 -19.05
CA TYR A 225 16.76 -34.07 -18.95
C TYR A 225 15.81 -33.65 -17.83
N GLY A 226 16.30 -32.76 -16.97
CA GLY A 226 15.46 -32.02 -16.03
C GLY A 226 14.63 -30.95 -16.75
N GLU A 227 13.64 -30.41 -16.05
CA GLU A 227 12.73 -29.40 -16.59
C GLU A 227 13.08 -28.00 -16.07
N ASP A 228 12.76 -27.00 -16.89
CA ASP A 228 12.81 -25.60 -16.48
C ASP A 228 11.79 -25.33 -15.36
N GLY A 229 12.10 -24.37 -14.49
CA GLY A 229 11.14 -23.87 -13.52
C GLY A 229 9.98 -23.14 -14.21
N GLY A 230 8.78 -23.28 -13.64
CA GLY A 230 7.60 -22.55 -14.05
C GLY A 230 7.70 -21.04 -13.78
N THR A 231 7.00 -20.27 -14.61
CA THR A 231 6.81 -18.82 -14.44
C THR A 231 5.78 -18.53 -13.36
N SER A 232 6.07 -17.60 -12.45
CA SER A 232 5.08 -17.01 -11.55
C SER A 232 4.55 -15.70 -12.15
N SER A 233 3.26 -15.41 -12.04
CA SER A 233 2.67 -14.15 -12.52
C SER A 233 1.47 -13.68 -11.69
N VAL A 234 1.19 -12.37 -11.74
CA VAL A 234 -0.04 -11.76 -11.22
C VAL A 234 -0.78 -11.12 -12.39
N GLY A 235 -1.69 -11.86 -13.00
CA GLY A 235 -2.40 -11.46 -14.22
C GLY A 235 -1.43 -10.94 -15.28
N THR A 236 -1.71 -9.74 -15.76
CA THR A 236 -0.84 -9.00 -16.70
C THR A 236 0.03 -7.95 -16.02
N LEU A 237 -0.01 -7.83 -14.70
CA LEU A 237 0.71 -6.78 -13.96
C LEU A 237 2.21 -7.06 -13.92
N ILE A 238 2.60 -8.28 -13.57
CA ILE A 238 4.00 -8.67 -13.39
C ILE A 238 4.19 -10.17 -13.62
N SER A 239 5.34 -10.55 -14.19
CA SER A 239 5.69 -11.93 -14.49
C SER A 239 7.18 -12.20 -14.25
N ALA A 240 7.47 -13.31 -13.58
CA ALA A 240 8.81 -13.77 -13.23
C ALA A 240 9.05 -15.18 -13.79
N PRO A 241 9.83 -15.32 -14.87
CA PRO A 241 10.19 -16.61 -15.45
C PRO A 241 10.95 -17.51 -14.48
N GLY A 242 10.77 -18.83 -14.62
CA GLY A 242 11.55 -19.79 -13.84
C GLY A 242 12.98 -20.02 -14.36
N GLY A 243 13.79 -20.66 -13.53
CA GLY A 243 15.19 -20.97 -13.80
C GLY A 243 15.35 -22.09 -14.82
N LYS A 244 16.52 -22.12 -15.47
CA LYS A 244 16.82 -23.11 -16.51
C LYS A 244 17.29 -24.44 -15.93
N ALA A 245 16.86 -25.53 -16.56
CA ALA A 245 17.27 -26.87 -16.17
C ALA A 245 18.78 -27.05 -16.32
N GLY A 246 19.40 -27.75 -15.37
CA GLY A 246 20.79 -28.18 -15.54
C GLY A 246 20.89 -29.31 -16.54
N LEU A 247 21.87 -29.27 -17.44
CA LEU A 247 22.04 -30.26 -18.52
C LEU A 247 22.98 -31.41 -18.11
N PRO A 248 22.78 -32.63 -18.65
CA PRO A 248 23.68 -33.76 -18.42
C PRO A 248 24.90 -33.71 -19.35
N ALA A 249 25.96 -34.43 -18.99
CA ALA A 249 27.12 -34.70 -19.84
C ALA A 249 27.73 -36.06 -19.54
N GLY A 250 28.40 -36.62 -20.55
CA GLY A 250 28.83 -38.01 -20.55
C GLY A 250 27.67 -38.98 -20.84
N PRO A 251 27.89 -40.30 -20.81
CA PRO A 251 29.13 -40.96 -20.41
C PRO A 251 30.31 -40.61 -21.32
N ALA A 252 31.44 -40.22 -20.73
CA ALA A 252 32.66 -39.91 -21.48
C ALA A 252 33.90 -40.16 -20.62
N ASN A 253 35.06 -40.30 -21.27
CA ASN A 253 36.34 -40.32 -20.56
C ASN A 253 36.67 -38.89 -20.10
N PRO A 254 36.97 -38.66 -18.81
CA PRO A 254 37.39 -37.35 -18.32
C PRO A 254 38.76 -36.93 -18.90
N PRO A 255 39.07 -35.61 -19.00
CA PRO A 255 38.30 -34.50 -18.42
C PRO A 255 37.23 -33.92 -19.35
N PHE A 256 36.09 -33.54 -18.78
CA PHE A 256 35.04 -32.78 -19.46
C PHE A 256 34.17 -31.98 -18.49
N GLN A 257 33.34 -31.08 -19.02
CA GLN A 257 32.34 -30.32 -18.27
C GLN A 257 31.00 -30.37 -19.00
N PRO A 258 29.86 -30.22 -18.29
CA PRO A 258 28.57 -30.12 -18.95
C PRO A 258 28.34 -28.72 -19.53
N VAL A 259 27.35 -28.61 -20.41
CA VAL A 259 26.95 -27.31 -20.98
C VAL A 259 26.56 -26.37 -19.85
N ALA A 260 27.16 -25.18 -19.84
CA ALA A 260 26.94 -24.17 -18.81
C ALA A 260 25.45 -23.82 -18.71
N ASN A 261 24.95 -23.73 -17.48
CA ASN A 261 23.57 -23.34 -17.23
C ASN A 261 23.41 -21.83 -17.52
N THR A 262 22.34 -21.47 -18.22
CA THR A 262 22.02 -20.09 -18.56
C THR A 262 21.15 -19.46 -17.49
N ASN A 263 21.18 -18.13 -17.42
CA ASN A 263 20.26 -17.39 -16.57
C ASN A 263 18.82 -17.61 -17.05
N SER A 264 17.86 -17.42 -16.14
CA SER A 264 16.46 -17.33 -16.54
C SER A 264 16.24 -16.18 -17.53
N ASN A 265 15.12 -16.24 -18.26
CA ASN A 265 14.64 -15.07 -18.99
C ASN A 265 14.38 -13.90 -18.02
N SER A 266 14.51 -12.67 -18.52
CA SER A 266 14.22 -11.47 -17.73
C SER A 266 12.74 -11.40 -17.36
N PRO A 267 12.41 -10.93 -16.14
CA PRO A 267 11.02 -10.69 -15.75
C PRO A 267 10.43 -9.51 -16.51
N THR A 268 9.10 -9.44 -16.57
CA THR A 268 8.34 -8.41 -17.28
C THR A 268 7.30 -7.74 -16.38
N GLY A 269 6.86 -6.54 -16.77
CA GLY A 269 5.83 -5.78 -16.06
C GLY A 269 6.29 -5.05 -14.79
N TRP A 270 7.54 -5.23 -14.35
CA TRP A 270 8.10 -4.58 -13.17
C TRP A 270 8.40 -3.08 -13.41
N ASN A 271 8.33 -2.28 -12.34
CA ASN A 271 8.67 -0.85 -12.36
C ASN A 271 9.49 -0.40 -11.14
N ILE A 272 9.94 -1.33 -10.29
CA ILE A 272 10.88 -1.07 -9.20
C ILE A 272 12.19 -1.81 -9.45
N VAL A 273 12.14 -3.14 -9.56
CA VAL A 273 13.33 -3.96 -9.84
C VAL A 273 12.94 -5.22 -10.62
N GLY A 274 13.78 -5.64 -11.55
CA GLY A 274 13.64 -6.90 -12.28
C GLY A 274 15.02 -7.50 -12.57
N ILE A 275 15.23 -8.74 -12.15
CA ILE A 275 16.52 -9.42 -12.22
C ILE A 275 16.29 -10.86 -12.69
N SER A 276 17.04 -11.29 -13.72
CA SER A 276 17.08 -12.70 -14.11
C SER A 276 17.67 -13.56 -12.99
N GLY A 277 17.13 -14.75 -12.79
CA GLY A 277 17.69 -15.73 -11.88
C GLY A 277 19.01 -16.27 -12.43
N PRO A 278 20.06 -16.40 -11.60
CA PRO A 278 21.34 -16.94 -12.03
C PRO A 278 21.24 -18.40 -12.46
N GLY A 279 22.07 -18.80 -13.42
CA GLY A 279 22.37 -20.22 -13.67
C GLY A 279 23.08 -20.87 -12.48
N SER A 280 23.11 -22.20 -12.46
CA SER A 280 23.86 -22.97 -11.45
C SER A 280 25.37 -22.72 -11.53
N GLU A 281 26.09 -23.14 -10.49
CA GLU A 281 27.56 -23.25 -10.55
C GLU A 281 27.99 -24.26 -11.63
N CYS A 282 29.28 -24.26 -11.99
CA CYS A 282 29.83 -25.21 -12.96
C CYS A 282 30.14 -26.57 -12.33
N ALA A 283 29.80 -27.66 -13.03
CA ALA A 283 30.25 -29.02 -12.69
C ALA A 283 31.52 -29.39 -13.48
N SER A 284 32.29 -30.36 -12.98
CA SER A 284 33.53 -30.78 -13.63
C SER A 284 33.84 -32.26 -13.39
N ALA A 285 34.21 -32.96 -14.46
CA ALA A 285 34.78 -34.31 -14.40
C ALA A 285 36.28 -34.23 -14.66
N ILE A 286 37.10 -34.62 -13.68
CA ILE A 286 38.57 -34.55 -13.76
C ILE A 286 39.18 -35.94 -13.97
N SER A 287 38.66 -36.94 -13.26
CA SER A 287 39.05 -38.34 -13.39
C SER A 287 37.86 -39.27 -13.14
N THR A 288 38.06 -40.58 -13.31
CA THR A 288 37.05 -41.60 -13.01
C THR A 288 36.70 -41.69 -11.53
N GLU A 289 37.58 -41.21 -10.66
CA GLU A 289 37.40 -41.18 -9.20
C GLU A 289 36.98 -39.79 -8.69
N TYR A 290 37.06 -38.76 -9.54
CA TYR A 290 36.79 -37.37 -9.16
C TYR A 290 35.96 -36.65 -10.22
N ALA A 291 34.63 -36.74 -10.03
CA ALA A 291 33.63 -36.03 -10.80
C ALA A 291 32.65 -35.33 -9.85
N ILE A 292 32.68 -33.99 -9.86
CA ILE A 292 31.86 -33.17 -8.97
C ILE A 292 30.76 -32.52 -9.81
N ALA A 293 29.51 -32.77 -9.41
CA ALA A 293 28.35 -32.04 -9.90
C ALA A 293 28.30 -30.62 -9.33
N SER A 294 27.38 -29.78 -9.81
CA SER A 294 27.30 -28.40 -9.32
C SER A 294 26.23 -28.18 -8.27
N ARG A 295 26.44 -27.14 -7.45
CA ARG A 295 25.41 -26.61 -6.57
C ARG A 295 24.31 -25.99 -7.43
N GLY A 296 23.06 -26.17 -7.00
CA GLY A 296 21.95 -25.40 -7.57
C GLY A 296 22.15 -23.90 -7.36
N ALA A 297 21.52 -23.09 -8.20
CA ALA A 297 21.57 -21.64 -8.02
C ALA A 297 20.71 -21.18 -6.83
N ASN A 298 21.22 -20.20 -6.08
CA ASN A 298 20.46 -19.50 -5.05
C ASN A 298 19.52 -18.48 -5.71
N SER A 299 18.33 -18.31 -5.12
CA SER A 299 17.41 -17.23 -5.47
C SER A 299 17.41 -16.18 -4.36
N GLN A 300 16.63 -15.11 -4.53
CA GLN A 300 16.44 -14.08 -3.52
C GLN A 300 15.79 -14.61 -2.23
N LEU A 301 15.04 -15.71 -2.30
CA LEU A 301 14.25 -16.28 -1.18
C LEU A 301 14.51 -17.79 -0.99
N GLY A 302 15.59 -18.30 -1.54
CA GLY A 302 15.86 -19.72 -1.58
C GLY A 302 17.33 -20.03 -1.80
N VAL A 303 17.71 -21.24 -1.43
CA VAL A 303 19.07 -21.76 -1.54
C VAL A 303 19.08 -22.86 -2.59
N GLY A 304 20.13 -22.92 -3.38
CA GLY A 304 20.33 -24.02 -4.31
C GLY A 304 20.69 -25.32 -3.60
N GLY A 305 20.31 -26.44 -4.22
CA GLY A 305 20.59 -27.78 -3.69
C GLY A 305 22.09 -27.98 -3.44
N SER A 306 22.43 -28.59 -2.30
CA SER A 306 23.83 -28.89 -1.95
C SER A 306 24.42 -29.96 -2.85
N ILE A 307 25.73 -29.88 -3.10
CA ILE A 307 26.44 -30.83 -3.95
C ILE A 307 26.46 -32.21 -3.27
N PRO A 308 25.94 -33.28 -3.91
CA PRO A 308 26.03 -34.63 -3.39
C PRO A 308 27.42 -35.23 -3.61
N ALA A 309 27.74 -36.30 -2.89
CA ALA A 309 28.91 -37.12 -3.22
C ALA A 309 28.71 -37.80 -4.59
N ILE A 310 29.81 -38.24 -5.22
CA ILE A 310 29.74 -39.09 -6.41
C ILE A 310 28.88 -40.32 -6.12
N ASN A 311 28.09 -40.76 -7.10
CA ASN A 311 27.15 -41.88 -7.02
C ASN A 311 25.91 -41.64 -6.14
N ASN A 312 25.78 -40.47 -5.52
CA ASN A 312 24.59 -40.13 -4.74
C ASN A 312 23.61 -39.30 -5.59
N PRO A 313 22.30 -39.45 -5.36
CA PRO A 313 21.28 -38.63 -6.00
C PRO A 313 21.48 -37.14 -5.80
N ALA A 314 20.98 -36.36 -6.76
CA ALA A 314 20.90 -34.92 -6.63
C ALA A 314 20.01 -34.51 -5.44
N ASN A 315 20.27 -33.32 -4.90
CA ASN A 315 19.49 -32.73 -3.82
C ASN A 315 18.59 -31.63 -4.37
N ASN A 316 17.34 -31.60 -3.88
CA ASN A 316 16.41 -30.52 -4.21
C ASN A 316 16.95 -29.17 -3.72
N GLY A 317 16.49 -28.08 -4.32
CA GLY A 317 16.69 -26.74 -3.76
C GLY A 317 16.00 -26.57 -2.41
N GLY A 318 16.20 -25.43 -1.73
CA GLY A 318 15.48 -25.06 -0.51
C GLY A 318 14.84 -23.67 -0.62
N GLY A 319 13.76 -23.43 0.13
CA GLY A 319 13.03 -22.15 0.07
C GLY A 319 12.22 -22.01 -1.22
N TYR A 320 12.20 -20.81 -1.81
CA TYR A 320 11.46 -20.52 -3.05
C TYR A 320 12.39 -20.20 -4.20
N GLY A 321 12.08 -20.65 -5.41
CA GLY A 321 12.82 -20.30 -6.63
C GLY A 321 14.26 -20.81 -6.70
N GLY A 322 14.73 -21.59 -5.71
CA GLY A 322 16.07 -22.18 -5.68
C GLY A 322 16.18 -23.39 -6.61
N GLY A 323 17.29 -23.49 -7.34
CA GLY A 323 17.54 -24.60 -8.27
C GLY A 323 18.01 -25.87 -7.56
N ALA A 324 17.80 -27.03 -8.19
CA ALA A 324 18.33 -28.31 -7.70
C ALA A 324 19.85 -28.42 -7.86
N SER A 325 20.52 -29.28 -7.07
CA SER A 325 21.92 -29.64 -7.35
C SER A 325 22.02 -30.57 -8.56
N GLY A 326 23.19 -30.65 -9.19
CA GLY A 326 23.49 -31.75 -10.10
C GLY A 326 23.81 -33.04 -9.33
N CYS A 327 24.04 -34.14 -10.07
CA CYS A 327 24.62 -35.38 -9.55
C CYS A 327 25.71 -35.91 -10.48
N SER A 328 26.51 -36.85 -10.00
CA SER A 328 27.59 -37.48 -10.76
C SER A 328 27.64 -38.97 -10.53
N ASN A 329 28.15 -39.69 -11.52
CA ASN A 329 28.37 -41.12 -11.47
C ASN A 329 29.81 -41.46 -11.86
N GLY A 330 30.40 -42.34 -11.06
CA GLY A 330 31.65 -43.04 -11.38
C GLY A 330 31.41 -44.25 -12.29
N PRO A 331 32.47 -45.04 -12.53
CA PRO A 331 32.40 -46.22 -13.39
C PRO A 331 31.36 -47.25 -12.94
N SER A 332 30.75 -47.94 -13.91
CA SER A 332 29.81 -49.06 -13.70
C SER A 332 28.56 -48.72 -12.87
N MET A 333 28.08 -47.49 -12.96
CA MET A 333 26.89 -47.03 -12.24
C MET A 333 25.63 -46.97 -13.12
N PRO A 334 24.44 -47.28 -12.56
CA PRO A 334 23.16 -47.03 -13.24
C PRO A 334 22.86 -45.53 -13.35
N VAL A 335 21.76 -45.17 -14.01
CA VAL A 335 21.28 -43.77 -14.03
C VAL A 335 21.09 -43.30 -12.59
N ASN A 336 21.62 -42.12 -12.29
CA ASN A 336 21.46 -41.47 -11.01
C ASN A 336 20.54 -40.27 -11.17
N PRO A 337 19.37 -40.26 -10.50
CA PRO A 337 18.32 -39.28 -10.77
C PRO A 337 18.75 -37.86 -10.40
N GLY A 338 18.25 -36.91 -11.18
CA GLY A 338 18.28 -35.49 -10.87
C GLY A 338 17.28 -35.16 -9.76
N ALA A 339 17.21 -33.87 -9.44
CA ALA A 339 16.39 -33.35 -8.36
C ALA A 339 15.51 -32.18 -8.81
N ASP A 340 14.48 -31.93 -8.02
CA ASP A 340 13.48 -30.91 -8.29
C ASP A 340 13.98 -29.53 -7.83
N GLY A 341 13.71 -28.51 -8.65
CA GLY A 341 13.77 -27.12 -8.23
C GLY A 341 12.64 -26.76 -7.26
N GLN A 342 12.71 -25.58 -6.65
CA GLN A 342 11.66 -25.10 -5.74
C GLN A 342 10.63 -24.22 -6.43
N ASN A 343 9.39 -24.27 -5.94
CA ASN A 343 8.29 -23.45 -6.46
C ASN A 343 8.58 -21.95 -6.32
N GLY A 344 7.91 -21.14 -7.14
CA GLY A 344 7.91 -19.69 -7.03
C GLY A 344 7.04 -19.17 -5.87
N ILE A 345 6.93 -17.85 -5.75
CA ILE A 345 6.14 -17.18 -4.72
C ILE A 345 5.70 -15.79 -5.18
N VAL A 346 4.56 -15.33 -4.68
CA VAL A 346 4.07 -13.96 -4.81
C VAL A 346 3.78 -13.39 -3.42
N ILE A 347 4.21 -12.16 -3.16
CA ILE A 347 3.95 -11.41 -1.92
C ILE A 347 3.31 -10.07 -2.30
N ILE A 348 2.12 -9.78 -1.76
CA ILE A 348 1.34 -8.58 -2.08
C ILE A 348 1.15 -7.73 -0.82
N GLU A 349 1.64 -6.49 -0.85
CA GLU A 349 1.31 -5.44 0.12
C GLU A 349 0.19 -4.57 -0.46
N GLU A 350 -0.96 -4.52 0.22
CA GLU A 350 -2.12 -3.73 -0.20
C GLU A 350 -2.13 -2.36 0.48
N LEU A 351 -2.26 -1.29 -0.31
CA LEU A 351 -2.30 0.09 0.17
C LEU A 351 -3.64 0.74 -0.19
N ALA A 352 -4.20 1.49 0.76
CA ALA A 352 -5.33 2.40 0.56
C ALA A 352 -4.84 3.71 -0.05
#